data_AF-A0A7W8BXE8-F1
#
_entry.id   AF-A0A7W8BXE8-F1
#
_cell.length_a   1.000
_cell.length_b   1.000
_cell.length_c   1.000
_cell.angle_alpha   90.00
_cell.angle_beta   90.00
_cell.angle_gamma   90.00
#
_symmetry.space_group_name_H-M   'P 1'
#
loop_
_entity.id
_entity.type
_entity.pdbx_description
1 polymer ?
#
loop_
_entity_poly.entity_id
_entity_poly.type
_entity_poly.pdbx_seq_one_letter_code
_entity_poly.pdbx_strand_id
1 'polypeptide(L)'
;MSAMPIALLITTAATGAVGVAVLRSIMVLRRQVAALHTELAGSCAATRAHVPSARAADTDEIRAAVADALAEERERELAEARAFWAAQESRDASDAPSLLGLADSELFLPRQTDFVGLEPVTEPGADADEHSGDSPELAAARRRHPSHPDFVPNSSPVVNDHERTVAALEELAASRTELTDVRPGPLGTLDVYVFADGTTLCMTPGHRETAERLAAALCAGETPFLLGGSGISGAYTLTFSCGEENVYILADRVIASL
;
A
#
# COMPACT_ATOMS: atom_id res chain seq x y z
N MET A 1 -8.98 -55.73 -66.40
CA MET A 1 -8.68 -54.29 -66.52
C MET A 1 -8.47 -53.73 -65.11
N SER A 2 -7.31 -53.14 -64.83
CA SER A 2 -6.84 -52.85 -63.47
C SER A 2 -7.58 -51.68 -62.83
N ALA A 3 -8.31 -51.94 -61.73
CA ALA A 3 -9.02 -50.92 -60.93
C ALA A 3 -8.12 -50.17 -59.94
N MET A 4 -6.90 -50.68 -59.72
CA MET A 4 -5.94 -50.17 -58.74
C MET A 4 -5.45 -48.72 -59.01
N PRO A 5 -5.12 -48.29 -60.25
CA PRO A 5 -4.67 -46.92 -60.50
C PRO A 5 -5.79 -45.89 -60.30
N ILE A 6 -7.04 -46.27 -60.58
CA ILE A 6 -8.20 -45.38 -60.39
C ILE A 6 -8.44 -45.15 -58.88
N ALA A 7 -8.36 -46.21 -58.08
CA ALA A 7 -8.49 -46.09 -56.62
C ALA A 7 -7.43 -45.18 -56.01
N LEU A 8 -6.17 -45.25 -56.47
CA LEU A 8 -5.08 -44.40 -56.00
C LEU A 8 -5.27 -42.92 -56.39
N LEU A 9 -5.80 -42.66 -57.59
CA LEU A 9 -6.11 -41.29 -58.03
C LEU A 9 -7.26 -40.67 -57.21
N ILE A 10 -8.28 -41.47 -56.87
CA ILE A 10 -9.40 -41.00 -56.05
C ILE A 10 -8.94 -40.68 -54.62
N THR A 11 -8.09 -41.51 -54.01
CA THR A 11 -7.61 -41.26 -52.63
C THR A 11 -6.70 -40.06 -52.53
N THR A 12 -5.82 -39.84 -53.51
CA THR A 12 -4.95 -38.65 -53.58
C THR A 12 -5.75 -37.37 -53.85
N ALA A 13 -6.75 -37.42 -54.73
CA ALA A 13 -7.65 -36.30 -54.94
C ALA A 13 -8.48 -35.97 -53.69
N ALA A 14 -9.01 -36.99 -53.01
CA ALA A 14 -9.78 -36.81 -51.78
C ALA A 14 -8.94 -36.20 -50.64
N THR A 15 -7.71 -36.69 -50.42
CA THR A 15 -6.81 -36.13 -49.41
C THR A 15 -6.41 -34.69 -49.73
N GLY A 16 -6.17 -34.36 -51.00
CA GLY A 16 -5.92 -32.97 -51.42
C GLY A 16 -7.11 -32.06 -51.13
N ALA A 17 -8.33 -32.50 -51.45
CA ALA A 17 -9.55 -31.72 -51.19
C ALA A 17 -9.78 -31.47 -49.69
N VAL A 18 -9.56 -32.50 -48.85
CA VAL A 18 -9.64 -32.36 -47.39
C VAL A 18 -8.58 -31.39 -46.87
N GLY A 19 -7.34 -31.49 -47.36
CA GLY A 19 -6.26 -30.56 -46.98
C GLY A 19 -6.60 -29.10 -47.32
N VAL A 20 -7.15 -28.84 -48.50
CA VAL A 20 -7.59 -27.49 -48.90
C VAL A 20 -8.76 -27.00 -48.05
N ALA A 21 -9.72 -27.87 -47.71
CA ALA A 21 -10.84 -27.52 -46.84
C ALA A 21 -10.37 -27.16 -45.43
N VAL A 22 -9.45 -27.94 -44.86
CA VAL A 22 -8.83 -27.67 -43.54
C VAL A 22 -8.03 -26.37 -43.56
N LEU A 23 -7.26 -26.12 -44.63
CA LEU A 23 -6.51 -24.88 -44.74
C LEU A 23 -7.44 -23.67 -44.80
N ARG A 24 -8.54 -23.76 -45.58
CA ARG A 24 -9.56 -22.70 -45.63
C ARG A 24 -10.22 -22.46 -44.28
N SER A 25 -10.59 -23.52 -43.55
CA SER A 25 -11.22 -23.34 -42.24
C SER A 25 -10.27 -22.71 -41.23
N ILE A 26 -8.98 -23.08 -41.24
CA ILE A 26 -7.95 -22.41 -40.41
C ILE A 26 -7.81 -20.93 -40.80
N MET A 27 -7.76 -20.60 -42.10
CA MET A 27 -7.66 -19.20 -42.53
C MET A 27 -8.89 -18.37 -42.14
N VAL A 28 -10.09 -18.94 -42.23
CA VAL A 28 -11.33 -18.28 -41.78
C VAL A 28 -11.30 -18.08 -40.26
N LEU A 29 -10.89 -19.10 -39.50
CA LEU A 29 -10.81 -19.00 -38.05
C LEU A 29 -9.78 -17.94 -37.61
N ARG A 30 -8.60 -17.88 -38.24
CA ARG A 30 -7.60 -16.83 -37.97
C ARG A 30 -8.16 -15.44 -38.24
N ARG A 31 -8.96 -15.27 -39.30
CA ARG A 31 -9.61 -13.99 -39.61
C ARG A 31 -10.70 -13.64 -38.61
N GLN A 32 -11.47 -14.61 -38.14
CA GLN A 32 -12.49 -14.42 -37.10
C GLN A 32 -11.85 -14.04 -35.75
N VAL A 33 -10.77 -14.72 -35.35
CA VAL A 33 -10.00 -14.39 -34.14
C VAL A 33 -9.41 -12.99 -34.24
N ALA A 34 -8.82 -12.62 -35.38
CA ALA A 34 -8.32 -11.26 -35.59
C ALA A 34 -9.44 -10.20 -35.47
N ALA A 35 -10.61 -10.47 -36.05
CA ALA A 35 -11.77 -9.59 -35.94
C ALA A 35 -12.26 -9.45 -34.48
N LEU A 36 -12.40 -10.56 -33.76
CA LEU A 36 -12.75 -10.57 -32.34
C LEU A 36 -11.74 -9.79 -31.49
N HIS A 37 -10.44 -9.94 -31.78
CA HIS A 37 -9.40 -9.20 -31.08
C HIS A 37 -9.50 -7.69 -31.32
N THR A 38 -9.81 -7.28 -32.55
CA THR A 38 -10.07 -5.86 -32.85
C THR A 38 -11.33 -5.32 -32.15
N GLU A 39 -12.38 -6.14 -32.05
CA GLU A 39 -13.63 -5.77 -31.39
C GLU A 39 -13.47 -5.68 -29.87
N LEU A 40 -12.74 -6.62 -29.25
CA LEU A 40 -12.36 -6.59 -27.84
C LEU A 40 -11.45 -5.41 -27.52
N ALA A 41 -10.46 -5.10 -28.36
CA ALA A 41 -9.61 -3.92 -28.18
C ALA A 41 -10.43 -2.62 -28.25
N GLY A 42 -11.36 -2.51 -29.20
CA GLY A 42 -12.29 -1.38 -29.29
C GLY A 42 -13.23 -1.29 -28.10
N SER A 43 -13.75 -2.43 -27.64
CA SER A 43 -14.64 -2.51 -26.47
C SER A 43 -13.90 -2.13 -25.19
N CYS A 44 -12.67 -2.63 -24.96
CA CYS A 44 -11.80 -2.21 -23.85
C CYS A 44 -11.43 -0.73 -23.91
N ALA A 45 -11.25 -0.15 -25.09
CA ALA A 45 -11.05 1.28 -25.23
C ALA A 45 -12.32 2.08 -24.87
N ALA A 46 -13.50 1.52 -25.14
CA ALA A 46 -14.79 2.12 -24.80
C ALA A 46 -15.20 1.91 -23.32
N THR A 47 -14.85 0.76 -22.71
CA THR A 47 -15.08 0.42 -21.30
C THR A 47 -13.96 0.86 -20.38
N ARG A 48 -12.80 1.31 -20.90
CA ARG A 48 -11.95 2.27 -20.19
C ARG A 48 -12.79 3.50 -19.96
N ALA A 49 -13.46 3.48 -18.81
CA ALA A 49 -14.33 4.52 -18.32
C ALA A 49 -13.74 5.87 -18.67
N HIS A 50 -14.57 6.72 -19.28
CA HIS A 50 -14.33 8.15 -19.38
C HIS A 50 -14.13 8.72 -17.97
N VAL A 51 -12.95 8.51 -17.40
CA VAL A 51 -12.47 9.32 -16.30
C VAL A 51 -12.30 10.70 -16.94
N PRO A 52 -13.02 11.72 -16.46
CA PRO A 52 -12.83 13.07 -16.95
C PRO A 52 -11.35 13.37 -16.88
N SER A 53 -10.76 13.80 -18.01
CA SER A 53 -9.38 14.25 -18.05
C SER A 53 -9.15 15.21 -16.87
N ALA A 54 -8.07 15.01 -16.11
CA ALA A 54 -7.72 15.90 -15.02
C ALA A 54 -7.79 17.34 -15.54
N ARG A 55 -8.59 18.19 -14.86
CA ARG A 55 -8.62 19.62 -15.19
C ARG A 55 -7.18 20.10 -15.14
N ALA A 56 -6.69 20.66 -16.24
CA ALA A 56 -5.39 21.32 -16.29
C ALA A 56 -5.51 22.62 -15.48
N ALA A 57 -5.41 22.51 -14.16
CA ALA A 57 -5.17 23.64 -13.28
C ALA A 57 -3.68 23.93 -13.31
N ASP A 58 -3.32 25.22 -13.29
CA ASP A 58 -1.92 25.61 -13.26
C ASP A 58 -1.29 25.10 -11.95
N THR A 59 -0.27 24.27 -12.08
CA THR A 59 0.41 23.64 -10.94
C THR A 59 1.01 24.69 -10.00
N ASP A 60 1.39 25.85 -10.56
CA ASP A 60 1.94 26.95 -9.78
C ASP A 60 0.85 27.70 -8.98
N GLU A 61 -0.37 27.83 -9.53
CA GLU A 61 -1.52 28.37 -8.79
C GLU A 61 -1.91 27.47 -7.61
N ILE A 62 -1.89 26.14 -7.81
CA ILE A 62 -2.16 25.18 -6.72
C ILE A 62 -1.08 25.30 -5.64
N ARG A 63 0.20 25.37 -6.02
CA ARG A 63 1.30 25.47 -5.04
C ARG A 63 1.20 26.76 -4.23
N ALA A 64 0.87 27.87 -4.88
CA ALA A 64 0.66 29.16 -4.20
C ALA A 64 -0.52 29.08 -3.22
N ALA A 65 -1.68 28.58 -3.66
CA ALA A 65 -2.86 28.47 -2.80
C ALA A 65 -2.63 27.55 -1.58
N VAL A 66 -1.88 26.46 -1.75
CA VAL A 66 -1.54 25.56 -0.63
C VAL A 66 -0.54 26.22 0.32
N ALA A 67 0.45 26.96 -0.20
CA ALA A 67 1.40 27.69 0.63
C ALA A 67 0.72 28.78 1.47
N ASP A 68 -0.23 29.51 0.87
CA ASP A 68 -1.01 30.55 1.56
C ASP A 68 -1.88 29.92 2.66
N ALA A 69 -2.60 28.83 2.36
CA ALA A 69 -3.43 28.13 3.35
C ALA A 69 -2.60 27.58 4.53
N LEU A 70 -1.41 27.04 4.27
CA LEU A 70 -0.50 26.56 5.32
C LEU A 70 0.08 27.71 6.16
N ALA A 71 0.34 28.87 5.54
CA ALA A 71 0.81 30.05 6.25
C ALA A 71 -0.26 30.60 7.21
N GLU A 72 -1.53 30.66 6.77
CA GLU A 72 -2.66 31.06 7.60
C GLU A 72 -2.88 30.10 8.79
N GLU A 73 -2.78 28.78 8.56
CA GLU A 73 -2.90 27.78 9.63
C GLU A 73 -1.77 27.93 10.66
N ARG A 74 -0.52 28.05 10.18
CA ARG A 74 0.64 28.26 11.05
C ARG A 74 0.51 29.54 11.87
N GLU A 75 0.01 30.63 11.30
CA GLU A 75 -0.19 31.88 12.03
C GLU A 75 -1.24 31.72 13.14
N ARG A 76 -2.29 30.93 12.90
CA ARG A 76 -3.30 30.59 13.91
C ARG A 76 -2.69 29.79 15.05
N GLU A 77 -1.93 28.73 14.75
CA GLU A 77 -1.22 27.93 15.76
C GLU A 77 -0.23 28.77 16.58
N LEU A 78 0.51 29.67 15.92
CA LEU A 78 1.42 30.59 16.61
C LEU A 78 0.69 31.63 17.46
N ALA A 79 -0.50 32.07 17.07
CA ALA A 79 -1.33 32.96 17.87
C ALA A 79 -1.88 32.25 19.12
N GLU A 80 -2.34 31.01 18.98
CA GLU A 80 -2.78 30.18 20.09
C GLU A 80 -1.63 29.88 21.06
N ALA A 81 -0.45 29.53 20.55
CA ALA A 81 0.73 29.32 21.37
C ALA A 81 1.13 30.60 22.13
N ARG A 82 1.11 31.76 21.46
CA ARG A 82 1.38 33.06 22.13
C ARG A 82 0.36 33.36 23.21
N ALA A 83 -0.93 33.09 22.96
CA ALA A 83 -1.99 33.32 23.94
C ALA A 83 -1.84 32.37 25.14
N PHE A 84 -1.51 31.10 24.90
CA PHE A 84 -1.24 30.13 25.95
C PHE A 84 -0.08 30.57 26.85
N TRP A 85 1.05 30.95 26.25
CA TRP A 85 2.21 31.43 27.02
C TRP A 85 1.93 32.73 27.76
N ALA A 86 1.20 33.67 27.16
CA ALA A 86 0.79 34.89 27.85
C ALA A 86 -0.15 34.61 29.04
N ALA A 87 -1.06 33.64 28.91
CA ALA A 87 -1.92 33.22 30.02
C ALA A 87 -1.11 32.54 31.14
N GLN A 88 -0.13 31.71 30.79
CA GLN A 88 0.76 31.08 31.77
C GLN A 88 1.60 32.11 32.52
N GLU A 89 2.24 33.06 31.82
CA GLU A 89 2.99 34.16 32.46
C GLU A 89 2.08 34.99 33.40
N SER A 90 0.81 35.20 33.02
CA SER A 90 -0.14 35.92 33.88
C SER A 90 -0.50 35.14 35.15
N ARG A 91 -0.55 33.80 35.06
CA ARG A 91 -0.79 32.90 36.20
C ARG A 91 0.46 32.85 37.08
N ASP A 92 1.64 32.67 36.51
CA ASP A 92 2.91 32.67 37.27
C ASP A 92 3.15 34.02 37.97
N ALA A 93 2.81 35.15 37.33
CA ALA A 93 2.88 36.47 37.95
C ALA A 93 1.81 36.69 39.05
N SER A 94 0.69 35.97 39.00
CA SER A 94 -0.38 36.04 40.00
C SER A 94 -0.17 35.08 41.18
N ASP A 95 0.43 33.91 40.92
CA ASP A 95 0.81 32.89 41.91
C ASP A 95 2.19 33.14 42.52
N ALA A 96 2.95 34.11 41.99
CA ALA A 96 4.12 34.65 42.67
C ALA A 96 3.68 35.13 44.06
N PRO A 97 4.09 34.44 45.15
CA PRO A 97 3.65 34.82 46.46
C PRO A 97 4.14 36.24 46.70
N SER A 98 3.23 37.16 47.02
CA SER A 98 3.58 38.41 47.68
C SER A 98 4.19 38.06 49.03
N LEU A 99 5.44 37.62 49.00
CA LEU A 99 6.23 37.21 50.14
C LEU A 99 6.67 38.49 50.83
N LEU A 100 5.75 39.08 51.59
CA LEU A 100 6.00 40.05 52.65
C LEU A 100 7.02 41.16 52.29
N GLY A 101 6.76 41.89 51.20
CA GLY A 101 7.22 43.28 51.06
C GLY A 101 8.73 43.51 50.97
N LEU A 102 9.48 42.71 50.24
CA LEU A 102 10.87 43.05 49.88
C LEU A 102 11.00 43.25 48.37
N ALA A 103 11.46 44.45 48.00
CA ALA A 103 11.69 44.86 46.63
C ALA A 103 12.90 44.12 46.02
N ASP A 104 12.77 43.93 44.72
CA ASP A 104 13.61 43.30 43.70
C ASP A 104 15.06 43.86 43.62
N SER A 105 15.83 43.85 44.72
CA SER A 105 17.12 44.55 44.75
C SER A 105 18.31 43.78 45.30
N GLU A 106 18.20 42.49 45.63
CA GLU A 106 19.38 41.68 45.96
C GLU A 106 19.51 40.45 45.04
N LEU A 107 19.96 40.76 43.83
CA LEU A 107 21.02 40.06 43.10
C LEU A 107 21.53 38.80 43.83
N PHE A 108 21.01 37.65 43.40
CA PHE A 108 21.54 36.33 43.73
C PHE A 108 23.03 36.23 43.34
N LEU A 109 23.92 36.49 44.29
CA LEU A 109 25.30 36.03 44.22
C LEU A 109 25.35 34.56 44.67
N PRO A 110 25.93 33.65 43.86
CA PRO A 110 25.98 32.24 44.21
C PRO A 110 26.91 32.03 45.41
N ARG A 111 26.34 31.72 46.58
CA ARG A 111 27.11 31.26 47.73
C ARG A 111 27.45 29.78 47.53
N GLN A 112 28.75 29.53 47.35
CA GLN A 112 29.33 28.19 47.36
C GLN A 112 29.13 27.51 48.73
N THR A 113 29.05 26.17 48.68
CA THR A 113 29.21 25.17 49.76
C THR A 113 28.03 25.09 50.75
N ASP A 114 27.40 23.93 51.01
CA ASP A 114 27.98 22.61 51.29
C ASP A 114 27.14 21.42 50.80
N PHE A 115 27.83 20.42 50.25
CA PHE A 115 27.34 19.09 49.89
C PHE A 115 27.38 18.12 51.09
N VAL A 116 26.61 18.40 52.14
CA VAL A 116 26.49 17.46 53.28
C VAL A 116 25.04 17.42 53.77
N GLY A 117 24.35 16.31 53.48
CA GLY A 117 23.05 16.00 54.07
C GLY A 117 21.98 15.56 53.06
N LEU A 118 22.26 14.51 52.29
CA LEU A 118 21.22 13.81 51.53
C LEU A 118 20.40 12.93 52.50
N GLU A 119 19.35 13.49 53.07
CA GLU A 119 18.17 12.74 53.50
C GLU A 119 17.09 12.92 52.42
N PRO A 120 16.52 11.85 51.84
CA PRO A 120 15.47 11.97 50.85
C PRO A 120 14.20 12.44 51.54
N VAL A 121 13.93 13.74 51.48
CA VAL A 121 12.60 14.29 51.79
C VAL A 121 11.64 13.64 50.81
N THR A 122 10.84 12.72 51.35
CA THR A 122 9.77 12.04 50.63
C THR A 122 8.72 13.10 50.33
N GLU A 123 8.61 13.52 49.08
CA GLU A 123 7.52 14.40 48.65
C GLU A 123 6.19 13.70 48.95
N PRO A 124 5.29 14.30 49.75
CA PRO A 124 3.93 13.79 49.82
C PRO A 124 3.29 14.09 48.47
N GLY A 125 3.00 13.03 47.71
CA GLY A 125 2.29 13.11 46.44
C GLY A 125 0.95 13.84 46.59
N ALA A 126 0.94 15.11 46.20
CA ALA A 126 -0.10 15.68 45.37
C ALA A 126 0.41 15.45 43.94
N ASP A 127 -0.15 14.58 43.12
CA ASP A 127 -1.51 14.66 42.62
C ASP A 127 -2.07 13.26 42.35
N ALA A 128 -2.89 12.76 43.27
CA ALA A 128 -3.70 11.56 43.02
C ALA A 128 -5.21 11.87 42.91
N ASP A 129 -5.63 13.13 43.12
CA ASP A 129 -7.04 13.46 43.31
C ASP A 129 -7.62 14.52 42.37
N GLU A 130 -6.90 14.97 41.34
CA GLU A 130 -7.44 15.96 40.38
C GLU A 130 -8.21 15.35 39.19
N HIS A 131 -8.42 14.03 39.17
CA HIS A 131 -9.14 13.35 38.08
C HIS A 131 -10.33 12.50 38.53
N SER A 132 -10.76 12.63 39.79
CA SER A 132 -11.87 11.86 40.38
C SER A 132 -13.27 12.21 39.81
N GLY A 133 -13.33 12.95 38.68
CA GLY A 133 -14.55 13.30 37.96
C GLY A 133 -14.59 12.89 36.48
N ASP A 134 -13.52 12.30 35.93
CA ASP A 134 -13.50 11.93 34.51
C ASP A 134 -14.31 10.65 34.25
N SER A 135 -15.24 10.73 33.29
CA SER A 135 -16.01 9.59 32.80
C SER A 135 -15.08 8.41 32.43
N PRO A 136 -15.46 7.15 32.70
CA PRO A 136 -14.61 5.98 32.42
C PRO A 136 -14.13 5.90 30.96
N GLU A 137 -14.85 6.53 30.03
CA GLU A 137 -14.50 6.65 28.63
C GLU A 137 -13.31 7.61 28.37
N LEU A 138 -13.24 8.73 29.11
CA LEU A 138 -12.12 9.69 29.05
C LEU A 138 -10.85 9.11 29.67
N ALA A 139 -10.99 8.39 30.79
CA ALA A 139 -9.88 7.64 31.39
C ALA A 139 -9.35 6.55 30.45
N ALA A 140 -10.25 5.83 29.75
CA ALA A 140 -9.86 4.85 28.74
C ALA A 140 -9.21 5.48 27.50
N ALA A 141 -9.64 6.66 27.07
CA ALA A 141 -9.05 7.38 25.95
C ALA A 141 -7.62 7.87 26.27
N ARG A 142 -7.37 8.37 27.48
CA ARG A 142 -6.03 8.79 27.92
C ARG A 142 -5.04 7.63 28.00
N ARG A 143 -5.50 6.45 28.44
CA ARG A 143 -4.69 5.20 28.44
C ARG A 143 -4.31 4.71 27.04
N ARG A 144 -4.97 5.20 25.98
CA ARG A 144 -4.64 4.90 24.57
C ARG A 144 -3.63 5.87 23.97
N HIS A 145 -3.18 6.89 24.71
CA HIS A 145 -2.20 7.84 24.20
C HIS A 145 -0.78 7.26 24.28
N PRO A 146 0.06 7.38 23.23
CA PRO A 146 1.41 6.77 23.19
C PRO A 146 2.36 7.20 24.31
N SER A 147 2.10 8.35 24.94
CA SER A 147 2.91 8.85 26.06
C SER A 147 2.45 8.35 27.44
N HIS A 148 1.40 7.53 27.51
CA HIS A 148 0.90 7.00 28.77
C HIS A 148 1.76 5.79 29.21
N PRO A 149 2.14 5.67 30.50
CA PRO A 149 3.01 4.58 30.97
C PRO A 149 2.39 3.18 30.77
N ASP A 150 1.06 3.07 30.84
CA ASP A 150 0.32 1.83 30.56
C ASP A 150 -0.02 1.62 29.07
N PHE A 151 0.49 2.47 28.16
CA PHE A 151 0.31 2.28 26.74
C PHE A 151 1.12 1.07 26.29
N VAL A 152 0.45 -0.06 26.15
CA VAL A 152 0.96 -1.19 25.38
C VAL A 152 0.53 -0.93 23.94
N PRO A 153 1.45 -0.72 22.99
CA PRO A 153 1.08 -0.68 21.58
C PRO A 153 0.30 -1.96 21.31
N ASN A 154 -0.97 -1.84 20.91
CA ASN A 154 -1.71 -3.00 20.43
C ASN A 154 -0.84 -3.61 19.35
N SER A 155 -0.31 -4.81 19.59
CA SER A 155 0.42 -5.58 18.61
C SER A 155 -0.47 -5.62 17.38
N SER A 156 -0.12 -4.82 16.38
CA SER A 156 -0.86 -4.74 15.14
C SER A 156 -1.03 -6.17 14.63
N PRO A 157 -2.15 -6.56 14.01
CA PRO A 157 -2.36 -7.92 13.47
C PRO A 157 -1.31 -8.36 12.43
N VAL A 158 -0.32 -7.51 12.14
CA VAL A 158 0.83 -7.67 11.23
C VAL A 158 1.57 -9.01 11.39
N VAL A 159 1.66 -9.58 12.60
CA VAL A 159 2.29 -10.91 12.76
C VAL A 159 1.45 -12.01 12.10
N ASN A 160 0.12 -11.96 12.26
CA ASN A 160 -0.80 -12.87 11.56
C ASN A 160 -0.83 -12.59 10.06
N ASP A 161 -0.66 -11.34 9.62
CA ASP A 161 -0.70 -11.01 8.19
C ASP A 161 0.48 -11.62 7.41
N HIS A 162 1.67 -11.72 8.02
CA HIS A 162 2.82 -12.37 7.39
C HIS A 162 2.59 -13.86 7.19
N GLU A 163 2.22 -14.58 8.27
CA GLU A 163 1.96 -16.03 8.21
C GLU A 163 0.81 -16.35 7.25
N ARG A 164 -0.27 -15.57 7.27
CA ARG A 164 -1.38 -15.69 6.32
C ARG A 164 -0.94 -15.45 4.88
N THR A 165 -0.11 -14.44 4.64
CA THR A 165 0.41 -14.15 3.30
C THR A 165 1.30 -15.29 2.81
N VAL A 166 2.19 -15.82 3.65
CA VAL A 166 3.05 -16.96 3.28
C VAL A 166 2.19 -18.18 2.95
N ALA A 167 1.21 -18.52 3.78
CA ALA A 167 0.30 -19.64 3.53
C ALA A 167 -0.48 -19.45 2.21
N ALA A 168 -0.98 -18.25 1.94
CA ALA A 168 -1.67 -17.95 0.69
C ALA A 168 -0.75 -18.06 -0.54
N LEU A 169 0.51 -17.62 -0.44
CA LEU A 169 1.49 -17.78 -1.52
C LEU A 169 1.84 -19.25 -1.77
N GLU A 170 1.98 -20.05 -0.71
CA GLU A 170 2.19 -21.50 -0.83
C GLU A 170 0.99 -22.19 -1.47
N GLU A 171 -0.24 -21.82 -1.09
CA GLU A 171 -1.46 -22.37 -1.66
C GLU A 171 -1.61 -22.01 -3.14
N LEU A 172 -1.39 -20.75 -3.52
CA LEU A 172 -1.37 -20.30 -4.92
C LEU A 172 -0.32 -21.05 -5.75
N ALA A 173 0.86 -21.30 -5.19
CA ALA A 173 1.92 -22.02 -5.88
C ALA A 173 1.62 -23.52 -6.02
N ALA A 174 1.05 -24.14 -4.99
CA ALA A 174 0.68 -25.56 -4.98
C ALA A 174 -0.48 -25.85 -5.93
N SER A 175 -1.50 -24.98 -5.94
CA SER A 175 -2.66 -25.06 -6.83
C SER A 175 -2.34 -24.63 -8.27
N ARG A 176 -1.23 -23.90 -8.47
CA ARG A 176 -0.88 -23.25 -9.74
C ARG A 176 -2.02 -22.39 -10.27
N THR A 177 -2.68 -21.64 -9.39
CA THR A 177 -3.76 -20.75 -9.80
C THR A 177 -3.26 -19.78 -10.86
N GLU A 178 -4.00 -19.69 -11.94
CA GLU A 178 -3.68 -18.82 -13.07
C GLU A 178 -3.85 -17.34 -12.68
N LEU A 179 -2.90 -16.52 -13.10
CA LEU A 179 -2.98 -15.08 -13.05
C LEU A 179 -3.95 -14.60 -14.14
N THR A 180 -4.83 -13.67 -13.78
CA THR A 180 -5.89 -13.18 -14.68
C THR A 180 -5.78 -11.69 -14.97
N ASP A 181 -5.21 -10.91 -14.05
CA ASP A 181 -5.03 -9.47 -14.23
C ASP A 181 -3.79 -8.97 -13.48
N VAL A 182 -3.12 -7.98 -14.06
CA VAL A 182 -1.97 -7.30 -13.46
C VAL A 182 -2.13 -5.80 -13.66
N ARG A 183 -2.15 -5.07 -12.55
CA ARG A 183 -2.32 -3.63 -12.51
C ARG A 183 -1.09 -2.99 -11.86
N PRO A 184 -0.10 -2.57 -12.67
CA PRO A 184 1.05 -1.85 -12.14
C PRO A 184 0.61 -0.50 -11.55
N GLY A 185 1.15 -0.15 -10.40
CA GLY A 185 0.87 1.12 -9.73
C GLY A 185 1.53 2.31 -10.43
N PRO A 186 0.97 3.52 -10.31
CA PRO A 186 1.66 4.73 -10.74
C PRO A 186 3.00 4.83 -10.00
N LEU A 187 4.07 5.09 -10.75
CA LEU A 187 5.44 5.21 -10.20
C LEU A 187 5.99 3.95 -9.50
N GLY A 188 5.36 2.78 -9.68
CA GLY A 188 5.81 1.53 -9.06
C GLY A 188 5.62 1.49 -7.55
N THR A 189 4.65 2.22 -6.99
CA THR A 189 4.40 2.23 -5.54
C THR A 189 3.62 1.00 -5.07
N LEU A 190 2.70 0.50 -5.89
CA LEU A 190 1.80 -0.59 -5.53
C LEU A 190 1.36 -1.34 -6.78
N ASP A 191 1.82 -2.58 -6.96
CA ASP A 191 1.33 -3.44 -8.02
C ASP A 191 0.27 -4.40 -7.48
N VAL A 192 -0.80 -4.61 -8.24
CA VAL A 192 -1.91 -5.51 -7.88
C VAL A 192 -2.00 -6.64 -8.89
N TYR A 193 -1.99 -7.88 -8.41
CA TYR A 193 -2.08 -9.10 -9.19
C TYR A 193 -3.34 -9.85 -8.78
N VAL A 194 -4.15 -10.29 -9.76
CA VAL A 194 -5.41 -10.98 -9.51
C VAL A 194 -5.34 -12.39 -10.07
N PHE A 195 -5.67 -13.39 -9.27
CA PHE A 195 -5.67 -14.80 -9.62
C PHE A 195 -7.09 -15.29 -9.93
N ALA A 196 -7.19 -16.42 -10.64
CA ALA A 196 -8.46 -17.00 -11.09
C ALA A 196 -9.39 -17.46 -9.95
N ASP A 197 -8.83 -17.75 -8.77
CA ASP A 197 -9.58 -18.08 -7.55
C ASP A 197 -10.14 -16.84 -6.83
N GLY A 198 -9.86 -15.64 -7.34
CA GLY A 198 -10.23 -14.37 -6.74
C GLY A 198 -9.17 -13.77 -5.82
N THR A 199 -8.08 -14.51 -5.54
CA THR A 199 -6.99 -14.00 -4.69
C THR A 199 -6.34 -12.80 -5.33
N THR A 200 -6.07 -11.79 -4.51
CA THR A 200 -5.36 -10.57 -4.89
C THR A 200 -4.03 -10.48 -4.13
N LEU A 201 -2.95 -10.23 -4.86
CA LEU A 201 -1.65 -9.89 -4.28
C LEU A 201 -1.36 -8.41 -4.51
N CYS A 202 -1.15 -7.69 -3.41
CA CYS A 202 -0.71 -6.30 -3.40
C CYS A 202 0.79 -6.27 -3.06
N MET A 203 1.62 -5.67 -3.91
CA MET A 203 3.08 -5.65 -3.76
C MET A 203 3.64 -4.23 -3.71
N THR A 204 4.51 -3.96 -2.73
CA THR A 204 5.16 -2.66 -2.54
C THR A 204 6.65 -2.84 -2.18
N PRO A 205 7.59 -2.10 -2.79
CA PRO A 205 7.41 -1.37 -4.04
C PRO A 205 7.12 -2.34 -5.20
N GLY A 206 6.39 -1.86 -6.20
CA GLY A 206 6.10 -2.57 -7.43
C GLY A 206 7.31 -2.60 -8.38
N HIS A 207 7.44 -3.68 -9.17
CA HIS A 207 8.49 -3.79 -10.20
C HIS A 207 7.86 -3.61 -11.58
N ARG A 208 7.77 -2.34 -12.00
CA ARG A 208 7.05 -1.91 -13.22
C ARG A 208 7.37 -2.73 -14.47
N GLU A 209 8.65 -2.97 -14.77
CA GLU A 209 9.03 -3.75 -15.96
C GLU A 209 8.48 -5.18 -15.90
N THR A 210 8.47 -5.77 -14.71
CA THR A 210 7.99 -7.14 -14.51
C THR A 210 6.48 -7.22 -14.56
N ALA A 211 5.80 -6.28 -13.93
CA ALA A 211 4.35 -6.13 -14.01
C ALA A 211 3.89 -5.90 -15.46
N GLU A 212 4.60 -5.07 -16.23
CA GLU A 212 4.31 -4.85 -17.65
C GLU A 212 4.54 -6.10 -18.51
N ARG A 213 5.59 -6.88 -18.24
CA ARG A 213 5.82 -8.16 -18.91
C ARG A 213 4.72 -9.17 -18.64
N LEU A 214 4.31 -9.34 -17.38
CA LEU A 214 3.21 -10.24 -17.01
C LEU A 214 1.88 -9.77 -17.62
N ALA A 215 1.61 -8.45 -17.61
CA ALA A 215 0.43 -7.90 -18.27
C ALA A 215 0.45 -8.10 -19.79
N ALA A 216 1.62 -8.02 -20.43
CA ALA A 216 1.78 -8.30 -21.86
C ALA A 216 1.55 -9.79 -22.17
N ALA A 217 2.04 -10.70 -21.33
CA ALA A 217 1.81 -12.14 -21.45
C ALA A 217 0.31 -12.49 -21.35
N LEU A 218 -0.40 -11.90 -20.38
CA LEU A 218 -1.86 -12.02 -20.27
C LEU A 218 -2.56 -11.50 -21.53
N CYS A 219 -2.15 -10.34 -22.05
CA CYS A 219 -2.67 -9.82 -23.31
C CYS A 219 -2.40 -10.74 -24.51
N ALA A 220 -1.31 -11.51 -24.49
CA ALA A 220 -0.96 -12.49 -25.51
C ALA A 220 -1.74 -13.81 -25.39
N GLY A 221 -2.54 -13.98 -24.33
CA GLY A 221 -3.30 -15.19 -24.04
C GLY A 221 -2.50 -16.26 -23.31
N GLU A 222 -1.35 -15.91 -22.74
CA GLU A 222 -0.64 -16.78 -21.80
C GLU A 222 -1.34 -16.75 -20.43
N THR A 223 -1.14 -17.82 -19.66
CA THR A 223 -1.70 -17.99 -18.30
C THR A 223 -0.56 -18.12 -17.30
N PRO A 224 0.09 -17.02 -16.89
CA PRO A 224 1.13 -17.04 -15.89
C PRO A 224 0.59 -17.60 -14.57
N PHE A 225 1.40 -18.29 -13.80
CA PHE A 225 1.01 -18.73 -12.45
C PHE A 225 2.20 -18.63 -11.51
N LEU A 226 1.93 -18.56 -10.20
CA LEU A 226 2.97 -18.50 -9.20
C LEU A 226 3.65 -19.87 -9.08
N LEU A 227 4.97 -19.92 -9.22
CA LEU A 227 5.77 -21.13 -9.00
C LEU A 227 6.21 -21.26 -7.54
N GLY A 228 6.35 -20.14 -6.86
CA GLY A 228 6.73 -20.09 -5.45
C GLY A 228 6.99 -18.67 -4.99
N GLY A 229 6.76 -18.45 -3.69
CA GLY A 229 7.14 -17.24 -2.99
C GLY A 229 7.92 -17.58 -1.73
N SER A 230 8.96 -16.81 -1.43
CA SER A 230 9.66 -16.90 -0.14
C SER A 230 9.76 -15.52 0.49
N GLY A 231 9.60 -15.45 1.81
CA GLY A 231 9.71 -14.21 2.58
C GLY A 231 10.75 -14.33 3.69
N ILE A 232 11.62 -13.32 3.84
CA ILE A 232 12.55 -13.19 4.97
C ILE A 232 12.47 -11.76 5.50
N SER A 233 12.17 -11.61 6.79
CA SER A 233 12.16 -10.32 7.49
C SER A 233 11.33 -9.22 6.78
N GLY A 234 10.19 -9.62 6.18
CA GLY A 234 9.28 -8.72 5.48
C GLY A 234 9.54 -8.59 3.98
N ALA A 235 10.76 -8.86 3.49
CA ALA A 235 11.05 -8.88 2.06
C ALA A 235 10.60 -10.20 1.43
N TYR A 236 10.08 -10.13 0.21
CA TYR A 236 9.54 -11.27 -0.55
C TYR A 236 10.24 -11.41 -1.90
N THR A 237 10.46 -12.66 -2.28
CA THR A 237 10.86 -13.05 -3.63
C THR A 237 9.77 -13.94 -4.21
N LEU A 238 9.25 -13.58 -5.38
CA LEU A 238 8.19 -14.32 -6.06
C LEU A 238 8.66 -14.74 -7.44
N THR A 239 8.35 -15.98 -7.81
CA THR A 239 8.67 -16.53 -9.13
C THR A 239 7.38 -16.87 -9.86
N PHE A 240 7.16 -16.25 -11.01
CA PHE A 240 6.05 -16.53 -11.90
C PHE A 240 6.54 -17.33 -13.11
N SER A 241 5.77 -18.34 -13.50
CA SER A 241 5.90 -18.94 -14.83
C SER A 241 5.29 -18.00 -15.84
N CYS A 242 5.97 -17.72 -16.94
CA CYS A 242 5.50 -16.89 -18.05
C CYS A 242 5.89 -17.59 -19.37
N GLY A 243 5.03 -18.49 -19.85
CA GLY A 243 5.32 -19.31 -21.03
C GLY A 243 6.54 -20.23 -20.78
N GLU A 244 7.58 -20.08 -21.61
CA GLU A 244 8.85 -20.83 -21.46
C GLU A 244 9.84 -20.16 -20.51
N GLU A 245 9.57 -18.92 -20.08
CA GLU A 245 10.44 -18.14 -19.21
C GLU A 245 9.91 -18.05 -17.78
N ASN A 246 10.82 -17.77 -16.84
CA ASN A 246 10.46 -17.49 -15.46
C ASN A 246 10.73 -16.02 -15.16
N VAL A 247 9.79 -15.41 -14.47
CA VAL A 247 9.79 -14.01 -14.11
C VAL A 247 9.94 -13.88 -12.60
N TYR A 248 10.92 -13.08 -12.16
CA TYR A 248 11.24 -12.91 -10.75
C TYR A 248 10.87 -11.51 -10.27
N ILE A 249 10.24 -11.42 -9.11
CA ILE A 249 9.83 -10.17 -8.47
C ILE A 249 10.43 -10.11 -7.07
N LEU A 250 10.98 -8.95 -6.74
CA LEU A 250 11.40 -8.57 -5.38
C LEU A 250 10.42 -7.52 -4.88
N ALA A 251 9.88 -7.72 -3.68
CA ALA A 251 8.98 -6.77 -3.03
C ALA A 251 9.31 -6.65 -1.54
N ASP A 252 9.25 -5.45 -0.98
CA ASP A 252 9.48 -5.20 0.45
C ASP A 252 8.25 -5.57 1.29
N ARG A 253 7.09 -5.68 0.66
CA ARG A 253 5.83 -6.06 1.29
C ARG A 253 4.92 -6.71 0.27
N VAL A 254 4.36 -7.85 0.65
CA VAL A 254 3.30 -8.54 -0.08
C VAL A 254 2.13 -8.71 0.87
N ILE A 255 0.93 -8.44 0.39
CA ILE A 255 -0.32 -8.73 1.10
C ILE A 255 -1.16 -9.60 0.17
N ALA A 256 -1.51 -10.78 0.66
CA ALA A 256 -2.46 -11.66 -0.01
C ALA A 256 -3.84 -11.54 0.64
N SER A 257 -4.87 -11.30 -0.17
CA SER A 257 -6.26 -11.32 0.27
C SER A 257 -7.09 -12.10 -0.74
N LEU A 258 -7.86 -13.07 -0.22
CA LEU A 258 -8.97 -13.70 -0.93
C LEU A 258 -10.24 -12.88 -0.73
#